data_AF-X1PWC6-F1
#
_entry.id   AF-X1PWC6-F1
#
_cell.length_a   1.000
_cell.length_b   1.000
_cell.length_c   1.000
_cell.angle_alpha   90.00
_cell.angle_beta   90.00
_cell.angle_gamma   90.00
#
_symmetry.space_group_name_H-M   'P 1'
#
loop_
_entity.id
_entity.type
_entity.pdbx_description
1 polymer ?
#
loop_
_entity_poly.entity_id
_entity_poly.type
_entity_poly.pdbx_seq_one_letter_code
_entity_poly.pdbx_strand_id
1 'polypeptide(L)'
;MRELLKGARIAVKTCMGVRRGESVLVVTDPPRLKIAEALIKAARAAGAEATLICMQTLSRHGEEPPEVVASAMRAADVVLAPTTYSLTHTQARHQACRAGARIATMPMITEAMMRRGAMLANYREVDRWTKKVAAFLSRASEVEVNSPAGTELSFSLKGREAYFDTGIFHRPGDFGNLPAGEAFIAPIEGTA
;
A
#
# COMPACT_ATOMS: atom_id res chain seq x y z
N MET A 1 -18.93 10.96 -5.02
CA MET A 1 -19.03 9.53 -4.65
C MET A 1 -18.92 8.58 -5.85
N ARG A 2 -19.76 8.67 -6.90
CA ARG A 2 -19.67 7.76 -8.06
C ARG A 2 -18.28 7.71 -8.72
N GLU A 3 -17.59 8.86 -8.78
CA GLU A 3 -16.25 8.94 -9.38
C GLU A 3 -15.16 8.18 -8.60
N LEU A 4 -15.26 8.10 -7.26
CA LEU A 4 -14.27 7.42 -6.42
C LEU A 4 -14.42 5.89 -6.44
N LEU A 5 -15.62 5.40 -6.79
CA LEU A 5 -15.92 3.97 -6.79
C LEU A 5 -15.07 3.18 -7.80
N LYS A 6 -14.61 3.80 -8.88
CA LYS A 6 -13.76 3.11 -9.87
C LYS A 6 -12.41 2.72 -9.25
N GLY A 7 -11.68 3.68 -8.68
CA GLY A 7 -10.43 3.41 -7.96
C GLY A 7 -10.65 2.50 -6.75
N ALA A 8 -11.75 2.69 -6.00
CA ALA A 8 -12.07 1.85 -4.85
C ALA A 8 -12.32 0.39 -5.24
N ARG A 9 -13.00 0.14 -6.35
CA ARG A 9 -13.21 -1.22 -6.89
C ARG A 9 -11.90 -1.87 -7.31
N ILE A 10 -10.99 -1.11 -7.91
CA ILE A 10 -9.65 -1.62 -8.27
C ILE A 10 -8.90 -1.99 -7.00
N ALA A 11 -8.85 -1.10 -5.99
CA ALA A 11 -8.21 -1.40 -4.71
C ALA A 11 -8.78 -2.68 -4.07
N VAL A 12 -10.10 -2.76 -3.93
CA VAL A 12 -10.77 -3.88 -3.26
C VAL A 12 -10.66 -5.19 -4.05
N LYS A 13 -11.04 -5.19 -5.34
CA LYS A 13 -11.18 -6.43 -6.12
C LYS A 13 -9.89 -6.85 -6.80
N THR A 14 -9.13 -5.89 -7.34
CA THR A 14 -7.92 -6.19 -8.11
C THR A 14 -6.70 -6.26 -7.20
N CYS A 15 -6.47 -5.23 -6.38
CA CYS A 15 -5.28 -5.14 -5.53
C CYS A 15 -5.36 -6.08 -4.32
N MET A 16 -6.46 -6.00 -3.55
CA MET A 16 -6.63 -6.80 -2.33
C MET A 16 -7.29 -8.17 -2.57
N GLY A 17 -7.85 -8.41 -3.76
CA GLY A 17 -8.48 -9.68 -4.09
C GLY A 17 -9.63 -10.08 -3.16
N VAL A 18 -10.39 -9.11 -2.64
CA VAL A 18 -11.46 -9.34 -1.65
C VAL A 18 -12.51 -10.32 -2.18
N ARG A 19 -12.87 -11.30 -1.35
CA ARG A 19 -13.82 -12.38 -1.61
C ARG A 19 -15.08 -12.20 -0.75
N ARG A 20 -16.16 -12.87 -1.16
CA ARG A 20 -17.42 -12.88 -0.42
C ARG A 20 -17.23 -13.53 0.96
N GLY A 21 -17.75 -12.91 2.00
CA GLY A 21 -17.68 -13.38 3.38
C GLY A 21 -16.39 -13.02 4.12
N GLU A 22 -15.37 -12.43 3.46
CA GLU A 22 -14.20 -11.92 4.17
C GLU A 22 -14.57 -10.69 5.01
N SER A 23 -13.92 -10.56 6.15
CA SER A 23 -13.98 -9.37 6.99
C SER A 23 -13.02 -8.31 6.44
N VAL A 24 -13.59 -7.14 6.10
CA VAL A 24 -12.82 -6.00 5.56
C VAL A 24 -12.90 -4.85 6.55
N LEU A 25 -11.75 -4.42 7.05
CA LEU A 25 -11.61 -3.22 7.86
C LEU A 25 -11.09 -2.06 7.00
N VAL A 26 -11.78 -0.93 7.04
CA VAL A 26 -11.28 0.34 6.54
C VAL A 26 -10.89 1.24 7.70
N VAL A 27 -9.60 1.55 7.83
CA VAL A 27 -9.07 2.47 8.85
C VAL A 27 -8.78 3.81 8.20
N THR A 28 -9.36 4.89 8.72
CA THR A 28 -9.23 6.23 8.14
C THR A 28 -9.05 7.29 9.21
N ASP A 29 -8.72 8.50 8.77
CA ASP A 29 -8.83 9.73 9.56
C ASP A 29 -9.81 10.72 8.86
N PRO A 30 -10.21 11.82 9.52
CA PRO A 30 -11.20 12.74 8.98
C PRO A 30 -10.88 13.28 7.58
N PRO A 31 -9.62 13.66 7.24
CA PRO A 31 -9.28 14.14 5.90
C PRO A 31 -9.49 13.12 4.77
N ARG A 32 -9.54 11.81 5.08
CA ARG A 32 -9.65 10.72 4.09
C ARG A 32 -11.00 10.02 4.10
N LEU A 33 -11.95 10.49 4.91
CA LEU A 33 -13.25 9.84 5.12
C LEU A 33 -14.03 9.54 3.83
N LYS A 34 -14.06 10.47 2.87
CA LYS A 34 -14.75 10.26 1.57
C LYS A 34 -14.19 9.10 0.76
N ILE A 35 -12.88 8.86 0.85
CA ILE A 35 -12.20 7.76 0.17
C ILE A 35 -12.52 6.45 0.91
N ALA A 36 -12.49 6.48 2.24
CA ALA A 36 -12.86 5.35 3.08
C ALA A 36 -14.31 4.88 2.82
N GLU A 37 -15.26 5.81 2.71
CA GLU A 37 -16.64 5.50 2.34
C GLU A 37 -16.76 4.81 0.97
N ALA A 38 -15.95 5.23 -0.01
CA ALA A 38 -15.93 4.59 -1.32
C ALA A 38 -15.38 3.16 -1.25
N LEU A 39 -14.34 2.93 -0.43
CA LEU A 39 -13.78 1.59 -0.18
C LEU A 39 -14.78 0.67 0.52
N ILE A 40 -15.50 1.16 1.54
CA ILE A 40 -16.58 0.39 2.19
C ILE A 40 -17.65 -0.02 1.19
N LYS A 41 -18.10 0.91 0.35
CA LYS A 41 -19.10 0.60 -0.69
C LYS A 41 -18.59 -0.45 -1.67
N ALA A 42 -17.33 -0.36 -2.08
CA ALA A 42 -16.71 -1.34 -2.98
C ALA A 42 -16.56 -2.72 -2.32
N ALA A 43 -16.17 -2.78 -1.05
CA ALA A 43 -16.04 -4.01 -0.27
C ALA A 43 -17.40 -4.71 -0.08
N ARG A 44 -18.44 -3.97 0.34
CA ARG A 44 -19.81 -4.50 0.43
C ARG A 44 -20.33 -5.00 -0.91
N ALA A 45 -20.05 -4.28 -2.00
CA ALA A 45 -20.42 -4.73 -3.34
C ALA A 45 -19.61 -5.95 -3.83
N ALA A 46 -18.52 -6.32 -3.14
CA ALA A 46 -17.80 -7.58 -3.34
C ALA A 46 -18.35 -8.72 -2.46
N GLY A 47 -19.34 -8.44 -1.59
CA GLY A 47 -19.94 -9.40 -0.67
C GLY A 47 -19.16 -9.60 0.63
N ALA A 48 -18.28 -8.67 0.99
CA ALA A 48 -17.51 -8.70 2.23
C ALA A 48 -18.27 -8.07 3.41
N GLU A 49 -17.93 -8.50 4.62
CA GLU A 49 -18.37 -7.89 5.88
C GLU A 49 -17.49 -6.68 6.19
N ALA A 50 -17.96 -5.48 5.82
CA ALA A 50 -17.13 -4.28 5.83
C ALA A 50 -17.43 -3.33 7.00
N THR A 51 -16.38 -3.06 7.79
CA THR A 51 -16.37 -2.16 8.96
C THR A 51 -15.46 -0.96 8.71
N LEU A 52 -15.86 0.23 9.18
CA LEU A 52 -15.07 1.46 9.09
C LEU A 52 -14.73 1.96 10.49
N ILE A 53 -13.46 2.28 10.73
CA ILE A 53 -12.99 3.00 11.91
C ILE A 53 -12.34 4.30 11.46
N CYS A 54 -12.88 5.43 11.92
CA CYS A 54 -12.29 6.74 11.75
C CYS A 54 -11.59 7.14 13.05
N MET A 55 -10.26 7.14 13.05
CA MET A 55 -9.44 7.57 14.19
C MET A 55 -9.01 9.03 14.03
N GLN A 56 -8.47 9.62 15.09
CA GLN A 56 -7.83 10.94 14.99
C GLN A 56 -6.67 10.90 13.99
N THR A 57 -6.44 12.03 13.31
CA THR A 57 -5.26 12.19 12.45
C THR A 57 -4.00 12.09 13.32
N LEU A 58 -3.09 11.18 12.95
CA LEU A 58 -1.80 11.03 13.61
C LEU A 58 -0.88 12.23 13.30
N SER A 59 0.31 12.28 13.89
CA SER A 59 1.27 13.38 13.73
C SER A 59 2.36 13.11 12.69
N ARG A 60 2.69 11.84 12.42
CA ARG A 60 3.77 11.45 11.50
C ARG A 60 3.57 10.04 10.92
N HIS A 61 4.30 9.75 9.84
CA HIS A 61 4.40 8.39 9.30
C HIS A 61 5.02 7.44 10.33
N GLY A 62 4.48 6.23 10.45
CA GLY A 62 4.98 5.21 11.38
C GLY A 62 4.59 5.43 12.84
N GLU A 63 3.73 6.40 13.15
CA GLU A 63 3.11 6.51 14.47
C GLU A 63 2.08 5.38 14.67
N GLU A 64 2.08 4.76 15.86
CA GLU A 64 1.13 3.69 16.17
C GLU A 64 -0.31 4.24 16.23
N PRO A 65 -1.28 3.52 15.64
CA PRO A 65 -2.68 3.85 15.83
C PRO A 65 -3.14 3.46 17.26
N PRO A 66 -4.28 4.00 17.74
CA PRO A 66 -4.85 3.58 19.03
C PRO A 66 -5.03 2.07 19.13
N GLU A 67 -4.89 1.48 20.33
CA GLU A 67 -4.95 0.02 20.52
C GLU A 67 -6.25 -0.63 20.02
N VAL A 68 -7.38 0.10 20.10
CA VAL A 68 -8.65 -0.36 19.53
C VAL A 68 -8.58 -0.56 18.02
N VAL A 69 -7.86 0.31 17.30
CA VAL A 69 -7.62 0.20 15.86
C VAL A 69 -6.67 -0.96 15.59
N ALA A 70 -5.56 -1.06 16.34
CA ALA A 70 -4.61 -2.16 16.19
C ALA A 70 -5.27 -3.53 16.41
N SER A 71 -6.12 -3.66 17.43
CA SER A 71 -6.89 -4.86 17.72
C SER A 71 -7.85 -5.22 16.58
N ALA A 72 -8.57 -4.23 16.04
CA ALA A 72 -9.46 -4.46 14.90
C ALA A 72 -8.68 -4.87 13.65
N MET A 73 -7.51 -4.27 13.40
CA MET A 73 -6.63 -4.66 12.28
C MET A 73 -6.17 -6.11 12.39
N ARG A 74 -5.83 -6.59 13.59
CA ARG A 74 -5.42 -7.98 13.82
C ARG A 74 -6.55 -8.99 13.59
N ALA A 75 -7.80 -8.59 13.79
CA ALA A 75 -8.96 -9.47 13.68
C ALA A 75 -9.56 -9.55 12.25
N ALA A 76 -9.13 -8.68 11.33
CA ALA A 76 -9.67 -8.60 9.98
C ALA A 76 -8.87 -9.45 8.98
N ASP A 77 -9.53 -9.98 7.95
CA ASP A 77 -8.86 -10.66 6.83
C ASP A 77 -8.14 -9.65 5.92
N VAL A 78 -8.77 -8.49 5.72
CA VAL A 78 -8.30 -7.42 4.83
C VAL A 78 -8.36 -6.08 5.52
N VAL A 79 -7.27 -5.31 5.46
CA VAL A 79 -7.23 -3.94 5.93
C VAL A 79 -6.90 -2.99 4.79
N LEU A 80 -7.73 -1.97 4.61
CA LEU A 80 -7.47 -0.83 3.74
C LEU A 80 -7.34 0.42 4.63
N ALA A 81 -6.19 1.08 4.59
CA ALA A 81 -5.91 2.20 5.48
C ALA A 81 -5.67 3.53 4.72
N PRO A 82 -6.72 4.18 4.17
CA PRO A 82 -6.61 5.54 3.67
C PRO A 82 -6.46 6.54 4.82
N THR A 83 -5.23 6.99 5.05
CA THR A 83 -4.89 7.90 6.17
C THR A 83 -4.03 9.06 5.68
N THR A 84 -3.94 10.13 6.46
CA THR A 84 -3.03 11.24 6.20
C THR A 84 -1.59 10.77 6.35
N TYR A 85 -1.28 10.07 7.45
CA TYR A 85 0.05 9.51 7.71
C TYR A 85 0.06 8.00 7.61
N SER A 86 1.21 7.46 7.22
CA SER A 86 1.35 6.04 6.90
C SER A 86 1.35 5.16 8.15
N LEU A 87 0.61 4.05 8.07
CA LEU A 87 0.68 2.95 9.03
C LEU A 87 1.63 1.83 8.56
N THR A 88 2.33 1.98 7.42
CA THR A 88 3.15 0.91 6.84
C THR A 88 4.23 0.44 7.80
N HIS A 89 4.87 1.32 8.56
CA HIS A 89 5.97 0.96 9.46
C HIS A 89 5.54 1.01 10.94
N THR A 90 4.41 0.38 11.26
CA THR A 90 3.87 0.26 12.63
C THR A 90 3.87 -1.19 13.11
N GLN A 91 3.94 -1.38 14.43
CA GLN A 91 3.73 -2.64 15.11
C GLN A 91 2.31 -3.16 14.91
N ALA A 92 1.30 -2.28 14.93
CA ALA A 92 -0.08 -2.65 14.62
C ALA A 92 -0.19 -3.38 13.26
N ARG A 93 0.41 -2.81 12.20
CA ARG A 93 0.44 -3.44 10.86
C ARG A 93 1.26 -4.74 10.87
N HIS A 94 2.43 -4.76 11.53
CA HIS A 94 3.25 -5.99 11.65
C HIS A 94 2.48 -7.14 12.31
N GLN A 95 1.84 -6.88 13.45
CA GLN A 95 1.11 -7.89 14.19
C GLN A 95 -0.13 -8.36 13.43
N ALA A 96 -0.85 -7.46 12.75
CA ALA A 96 -1.99 -7.83 11.93
C ALA A 96 -1.58 -8.71 10.75
N CYS A 97 -0.49 -8.39 10.06
CA CYS A 97 0.04 -9.26 8.99
C CYS A 97 0.46 -10.64 9.52
N ARG A 98 1.10 -10.70 10.70
CA ARG A 98 1.44 -11.97 11.36
C ARG A 98 0.21 -12.80 11.74
N ALA A 99 -0.91 -12.15 12.05
CA ALA A 99 -2.19 -12.80 12.31
C ALA A 99 -2.92 -13.24 11.03
N GLY A 100 -2.39 -12.90 9.84
CA GLY A 100 -2.93 -13.30 8.54
C GLY A 100 -3.62 -12.18 7.76
N ALA A 101 -3.86 -11.02 8.37
CA ALA A 101 -4.46 -9.88 7.68
C ALA A 101 -3.57 -9.43 6.51
N ARG A 102 -4.16 -9.18 5.35
CA ARG A 102 -3.45 -8.54 4.23
C ARG A 102 -3.82 -7.07 4.15
N ILE A 103 -2.82 -6.20 4.00
CA ILE A 103 -2.95 -4.78 4.34
C ILE A 103 -2.43 -3.88 3.23
N ALA A 104 -3.30 -3.00 2.72
CA ALA A 104 -2.88 -1.86 1.91
C ALA A 104 -2.99 -0.57 2.71
N THR A 105 -1.86 0.06 2.98
CA THR A 105 -1.82 1.44 3.48
C THR A 105 -1.91 2.42 2.33
N MET A 106 -2.62 3.53 2.51
CA MET A 106 -2.82 4.52 1.44
C MET A 106 -2.52 5.92 1.97
N PRO A 107 -1.27 6.18 2.42
CA PRO A 107 -0.90 7.46 3.00
C PRO A 107 -1.09 8.58 2.01
N MET A 108 -1.66 9.69 2.46
CA MET A 108 -1.89 10.90 1.67
C MET A 108 -2.73 10.68 0.41
N ILE A 109 -3.47 9.56 0.30
CA ILE A 109 -4.32 9.29 -0.86
C ILE A 109 -5.31 10.43 -1.07
N THR A 110 -5.42 10.88 -2.32
CA THR A 110 -6.32 11.98 -2.68
C THR A 110 -7.50 11.50 -3.52
N GLU A 111 -8.59 12.25 -3.51
CA GLU A 111 -9.73 12.01 -4.41
C GLU A 111 -9.31 12.04 -5.88
N ALA A 112 -8.33 12.89 -6.24
CA ALA A 112 -7.77 12.95 -7.58
C ALA A 112 -7.08 11.64 -7.98
N MET A 113 -6.28 11.06 -7.08
CA MET A 113 -5.64 9.75 -7.31
C MET A 113 -6.69 8.65 -7.56
N MET A 114 -7.81 8.68 -6.82
CA MET A 114 -8.90 7.69 -6.94
C MET A 114 -9.72 7.80 -8.24
N ARG A 115 -9.89 9.02 -8.79
CA ARG A 115 -10.77 9.27 -9.94
C ARG A 115 -10.07 9.48 -11.28
N ARG A 116 -8.78 9.85 -11.27
CA ARG A 116 -8.01 10.14 -12.49
C ARG A 116 -6.52 9.82 -12.40
N GLY A 117 -6.05 9.29 -11.27
CA GLY A 117 -4.62 9.04 -11.04
C GLY A 117 -4.28 7.55 -10.96
N ALA A 118 -3.18 7.26 -10.27
CA ALA A 118 -2.53 5.95 -10.25
C ALA A 118 -3.42 4.79 -9.73
N MET A 119 -4.48 5.06 -8.96
CA MET A 119 -5.43 3.99 -8.59
C MET A 119 -6.22 3.43 -9.77
N LEU A 120 -6.25 4.13 -10.90
CA LEU A 120 -6.88 3.64 -12.13
C LEU A 120 -5.93 2.88 -13.05
N ALA A 121 -4.67 2.69 -12.64
CA ALA A 121 -3.69 1.94 -13.42
C ALA A 121 -4.11 0.47 -13.59
N ASN A 122 -3.58 -0.16 -14.64
CA ASN A 122 -3.70 -1.61 -14.81
C ASN A 122 -2.69 -2.32 -13.92
N TYR A 123 -3.12 -2.72 -12.72
CA TYR A 123 -2.22 -3.35 -11.75
C TYR A 123 -1.60 -4.68 -12.21
N ARG A 124 -2.12 -5.34 -13.26
CA ARG A 124 -1.42 -6.48 -13.87
C ARG A 124 -0.18 -6.04 -14.65
N GLU A 125 -0.28 -4.93 -15.36
CA GLU A 125 0.86 -4.33 -16.06
C GLU A 125 1.85 -3.73 -15.07
N VAL A 126 1.36 -3.07 -14.01
CA VAL A 126 2.20 -2.59 -12.90
C VAL A 126 2.98 -3.76 -12.30
N ASP A 127 2.31 -4.86 -11.94
CA ASP A 127 2.96 -6.06 -11.41
C ASP A 127 4.04 -6.60 -12.34
N ARG A 128 3.73 -6.72 -13.64
CA ARG A 128 4.68 -7.18 -14.66
C ARG A 128 5.92 -6.28 -14.75
N TRP A 129 5.74 -4.97 -14.82
CA TRP A 129 6.84 -4.02 -14.98
C TRP A 129 7.67 -3.89 -13.71
N THR A 130 7.03 -3.76 -12.55
CA THR A 130 7.73 -3.62 -11.27
C THR A 130 8.61 -4.85 -10.98
N LYS A 131 8.09 -6.07 -11.21
CA LYS A 131 8.89 -7.30 -11.09
C LYS A 131 10.06 -7.34 -12.08
N LYS A 132 9.84 -6.87 -13.32
CA LYS A 132 10.92 -6.79 -14.32
C LYS A 132 12.03 -5.84 -13.88
N VAL A 133 11.70 -4.67 -13.33
CA VAL A 133 12.67 -3.70 -12.81
C VAL A 133 13.39 -4.26 -11.59
N ALA A 134 12.68 -4.86 -10.63
CA ALA A 134 13.32 -5.48 -9.46
C ALA A 134 14.28 -6.61 -9.85
N ALA A 135 13.92 -7.44 -10.83
CA ALA A 135 14.80 -8.47 -11.36
C ALA A 135 16.02 -7.90 -12.11
N PHE A 136 15.90 -6.71 -12.70
CA PHE A 136 17.04 -6.01 -13.30
C PHE A 136 17.97 -5.47 -12.22
N LEU A 137 17.41 -4.77 -11.21
CA LEU A 137 18.17 -4.24 -10.07
C LEU A 137 18.91 -5.34 -9.30
N SER A 138 18.27 -6.49 -9.06
CA SER A 138 18.88 -7.62 -8.33
C SER A 138 20.05 -8.28 -9.08
N ARG A 139 20.19 -8.03 -10.38
CA ARG A 139 21.32 -8.52 -11.20
C ARG A 139 22.45 -7.49 -11.31
N ALA A 140 22.19 -6.23 -10.94
CA ALA A 140 23.19 -5.18 -10.99
C ALA A 140 24.15 -5.28 -9.79
N SER A 141 25.40 -4.90 -9.99
CA SER A 141 26.42 -4.81 -8.93
C SER A 141 26.73 -3.37 -8.52
N GLU A 142 26.28 -2.41 -9.31
CA GLU A 142 26.56 -0.98 -9.17
C GLU A 142 25.40 -0.18 -9.78
N VAL A 143 25.16 1.02 -9.26
CA VAL A 143 24.19 1.97 -9.81
C VAL A 143 24.85 3.33 -9.91
N GLU A 144 24.60 4.02 -11.03
CA GLU A 144 25.02 5.41 -11.26
C GLU A 144 23.78 6.28 -11.42
N VAL A 145 23.73 7.40 -10.71
CA VAL A 145 22.63 8.36 -10.74
C VAL A 145 23.18 9.70 -11.21
N ASN A 146 22.83 10.07 -12.45
CA ASN A 146 23.27 11.28 -13.11
C ASN A 146 22.08 12.19 -13.44
N SER A 147 22.18 13.50 -13.18
CA SER A 147 21.15 14.47 -13.55
C SER A 147 21.76 15.78 -14.10
N PRO A 148 21.09 16.46 -15.06
CA PRO A 148 21.54 17.77 -15.55
C PRO A 148 21.62 18.87 -14.49
N ALA A 149 20.97 18.67 -13.33
CA ALA A 149 21.04 19.58 -12.19
C ALA A 149 22.30 19.39 -11.33
N GLY A 150 23.22 18.50 -11.74
CA GLY A 150 24.51 18.26 -11.09
C GLY A 150 24.52 17.11 -10.09
N THR A 151 23.51 16.22 -10.10
CA THR A 151 23.60 14.96 -9.36
C THR A 151 24.53 14.01 -10.10
N GLU A 152 25.56 13.53 -9.42
CA GLU A 152 26.47 12.48 -9.90
C GLU A 152 26.83 11.62 -8.68
N LEU A 153 26.25 10.43 -8.59
CA LEU A 153 26.42 9.51 -7.45
C LEU A 153 26.54 8.09 -7.96
N SER A 154 27.43 7.30 -7.37
CA SER A 154 27.60 5.87 -7.67
C SER A 154 27.52 5.06 -6.39
N PHE A 155 26.85 3.90 -6.38
CA PHE A 155 26.80 3.03 -5.21
C PHE A 155 26.91 1.56 -5.60
N SER A 156 27.51 0.74 -4.73
CA SER A 156 27.53 -0.71 -4.93
C SER A 156 26.19 -1.35 -4.54
N LEU A 157 25.75 -2.32 -5.35
CA LEU A 157 24.60 -3.20 -5.10
C LEU A 157 25.03 -4.66 -4.89
N LYS A 158 26.32 -4.94 -4.83
CA LYS A 158 26.85 -6.32 -4.82
C LYS A 158 26.27 -7.13 -3.66
N GLY A 159 25.61 -8.24 -3.99
CA GLY A 159 25.01 -9.15 -3.02
C GLY A 159 23.70 -8.68 -2.40
N ARG A 160 23.09 -7.61 -2.91
CA ARG A 160 21.76 -7.14 -2.52
C ARG A 160 20.69 -7.69 -3.46
N GLU A 161 19.51 -7.97 -2.91
CA GLU A 161 18.31 -8.33 -3.67
C GLU A 161 17.33 -7.15 -3.63
N ALA A 162 16.72 -6.84 -4.76
CA ALA A 162 15.72 -5.78 -4.85
C ALA A 162 14.34 -6.29 -4.40
N TYR A 163 13.60 -5.40 -3.77
CA TYR A 163 12.20 -5.59 -3.42
C TYR A 163 11.29 -4.95 -4.47
N PHE A 164 10.03 -5.38 -4.49
CA PHE A 164 8.98 -4.82 -5.34
C PHE A 164 7.69 -4.60 -4.55
N ASP A 165 7.08 -3.44 -4.71
CA ASP A 165 5.71 -3.15 -4.31
C ASP A 165 4.84 -3.02 -5.58
N THR A 166 4.14 -4.11 -5.90
CA THR A 166 3.32 -4.21 -7.12
C THR A 166 1.89 -3.76 -6.93
N GLY A 167 1.45 -3.54 -5.67
CA GLY A 167 0.06 -3.27 -5.34
C GLY A 167 -0.88 -4.47 -5.48
N ILE A 168 -0.36 -5.70 -5.51
CA ILE A 168 -1.14 -6.94 -5.49
C ILE A 168 -0.89 -7.66 -4.17
N PHE A 169 -1.90 -7.69 -3.30
CA PHE A 169 -1.84 -8.24 -1.94
C PHE A 169 -2.96 -9.26 -1.77
N HIS A 170 -2.73 -10.48 -2.25
CA HIS A 170 -3.78 -11.52 -2.31
C HIS A 170 -3.57 -12.63 -1.28
N ARG A 171 -2.35 -12.77 -0.75
CA ARG A 171 -2.01 -13.82 0.21
C ARG A 171 -2.14 -13.29 1.63
N PRO A 172 -2.46 -14.16 2.61
CA PRO A 172 -2.44 -13.78 4.01
C PRO A 172 -1.08 -13.19 4.41
N GLY A 173 -1.10 -12.07 5.13
CA GLY A 173 0.11 -11.36 5.55
C GLY A 173 0.78 -10.48 4.48
N ASP A 174 0.30 -10.47 3.24
CA ASP A 174 0.78 -9.52 2.22
C ASP A 174 0.52 -8.07 2.68
N PHE A 175 1.46 -7.18 2.42
CA PHE A 175 1.26 -5.76 2.69
C PHE A 175 2.05 -4.85 1.74
N GLY A 176 1.61 -3.61 1.63
CA GLY A 176 2.30 -2.55 0.90
C GLY A 176 1.46 -1.29 0.81
N ASN A 177 1.80 -0.41 -0.13
CA ASN A 177 1.07 0.83 -0.33
C ASN A 177 0.08 0.74 -1.50
N LEU A 178 -0.97 1.56 -1.50
CA LEU A 178 -1.75 1.87 -2.69
C LEU A 178 -1.92 3.39 -2.83
N PRO A 179 -1.66 3.97 -4.03
CA PRO A 179 -1.16 3.31 -5.24
C PRO A 179 0.28 2.78 -5.09
N ALA A 180 0.65 1.80 -5.91
CA ALA A 180 1.96 1.14 -5.89
C ALA A 180 2.64 1.19 -7.28
N GLY A 181 3.75 0.46 -7.43
CA GLY A 181 4.51 0.33 -8.67
C GLY A 181 6.02 0.52 -8.52
N GLU A 182 6.55 0.43 -7.31
CA GLU A 182 7.95 0.72 -7.00
C GLU A 182 8.78 -0.54 -6.91
N ALA A 183 9.99 -0.50 -7.49
CA ALA A 183 11.03 -1.50 -7.27
C ALA A 183 12.22 -0.78 -6.64
N PHE A 184 12.74 -1.31 -5.54
CA PHE A 184 13.74 -0.64 -4.73
C PHE A 184 14.77 -1.61 -4.17
N ILE A 185 15.99 -1.11 -3.98
CA ILE A 185 17.12 -1.86 -3.44
C ILE A 185 17.94 -0.91 -2.56
N ALA A 186 18.42 -1.40 -1.42
CA ALA A 186 19.31 -0.63 -0.57
C ALA A 186 20.75 -0.73 -1.10
N PRO A 187 21.50 0.38 -1.20
CA PRO A 187 22.91 0.33 -1.55
C PRO A 187 23.74 -0.31 -0.43
N ILE A 188 24.98 -0.68 -0.74
CA ILE A 188 25.98 -1.01 0.29
C ILE A 188 26.43 0.29 0.96
N GLU A 189 26.32 0.33 2.27
CA GLU A 189 26.69 1.47 3.10
C GLU A 189 28.19 1.80 2.92
N GLY A 190 28.51 3.10 2.77
CA GLY A 190 29.89 3.57 2.62
C GLY A 190 30.51 3.39 1.23
N THR A 191 29.72 3.11 0.19
CA THR A 191 30.19 2.93 -1.20
C THR A 191 29.85 4.08 -2.16
N ALA A 192 29.40 5.20 -1.59
CA ALA A 192 29.00 6.42 -2.28
C ALA A 192 30.19 7.33 -2.61
#